data_AF-A0A2W4P7T3-F1
#
_entry.id   AF-A0A2W4P7T3-F1
#
_cell.length_a   1.000
_cell.length_b   1.000
_cell.length_c   1.000
_cell.angle_alpha   90.00
_cell.angle_beta   90.00
_cell.angle_gamma   90.00
#
_symmetry.space_group_name_H-M   'P 1'
#
loop_
_entity.id
_entity.type
_entity.pdbx_description
1 polymer ?
#
loop_
_entity_poly.entity_id
_entity_poly.type
_entity_poly.pdbx_seq_one_letter_code
_entity_poly.pdbx_strand_id
1 'polypeptide(L)'
;MTLIVVAGPTAVGKTRVAITLAERLGTEIVSADARQVFREMRIGTAHPSDEELGRVRHHLVGTHSIHDAYNAATYGAEALAIIDDLFTRHGYVILCGGSGLYIKAVLEGFDDIPDVDPSIRENLNREYREKGLGWLQEKMRELDPDYYAVMEQQNPQRILRALEVARETDRGTR
;
A
#
# COMPACT_ATOMS: atom_id res chain seq x y z
N MET A 1 -17.02 -8.62 15.75
CA MET A 1 -15.65 -8.09 15.57
C MET A 1 -15.72 -6.71 14.96
N THR A 2 -14.84 -5.81 15.38
CA THR A 2 -14.85 -4.40 14.93
C THR A 2 -13.43 -3.91 14.67
N LEU A 3 -13.16 -3.45 13.45
CA LEU A 3 -11.91 -2.76 13.11
C LEU A 3 -12.07 -1.26 13.39
N ILE A 4 -11.15 -0.69 14.18
CA ILE A 4 -11.09 0.75 14.46
C ILE A 4 -9.92 1.35 13.70
N VAL A 5 -10.19 2.33 12.84
CA VAL A 5 -9.15 3.00 12.05
C VAL A 5 -8.78 4.33 12.70
N VAL A 6 -7.50 4.47 13.10
CA VAL A 6 -6.90 5.71 13.60
C VAL A 6 -6.02 6.30 12.50
N ALA A 7 -6.63 7.14 11.65
CA ALA A 7 -5.98 7.77 10.50
C ALA A 7 -5.69 9.26 10.74
N GLY A 8 -4.71 9.81 10.00
CA GLY A 8 -4.40 11.24 10.01
C GLY A 8 -2.97 11.57 9.57
N PRO A 9 -2.62 12.85 9.37
CA PRO A 9 -1.30 13.25 8.89
C PRO A 9 -0.19 12.94 9.91
N THR A 10 1.06 12.98 9.47
CA THR A 10 2.23 12.75 10.34
C THR A 10 2.27 13.78 11.48
N ALA A 11 2.82 13.39 12.64
CA ALA A 11 3.02 14.23 13.82
C ALA A 11 1.76 14.74 14.57
N VAL A 12 0.56 14.22 14.27
CA VAL A 12 -0.67 14.55 15.05
C VAL A 12 -0.89 13.67 16.29
N GLY A 13 0.07 12.83 16.66
CA GLY A 13 0.00 12.01 17.88
C GLY A 13 -0.86 10.74 17.76
N LYS A 14 -1.05 10.21 16.55
CA LYS A 14 -1.85 9.00 16.28
C LYS A 14 -1.41 7.79 17.10
N THR A 15 -0.11 7.52 17.14
CA THR A 15 0.48 6.38 17.87
C THR A 15 0.05 6.37 19.33
N ARG A 16 0.16 7.51 20.02
CA ARG A 16 -0.27 7.65 21.42
C ARG A 16 -1.76 7.37 21.61
N VAL A 17 -2.60 7.85 20.71
CA VAL A 17 -4.06 7.60 20.76
C VAL A 17 -4.35 6.12 20.52
N ALA A 18 -3.71 5.50 19.52
CA ALA A 18 -3.88 4.09 19.20
C ALA A 18 -3.44 3.19 20.36
N ILE A 19 -2.29 3.45 20.99
CA ILE A 19 -1.80 2.72 22.17
C ILE A 19 -2.80 2.84 23.33
N THR A 20 -3.23 4.06 23.65
CA THR A 20 -4.19 4.29 24.74
C THR A 20 -5.51 3.54 24.51
N LEU A 21 -5.98 3.51 23.26
CA LEU A 21 -7.19 2.80 22.88
C LEU A 21 -6.99 1.28 22.96
N ALA A 22 -5.83 0.78 22.51
CA ALA A 22 -5.49 -0.63 22.51
C ALA A 22 -5.40 -1.21 23.92
N GLU A 23 -4.76 -0.49 24.85
CA GLU A 23 -4.68 -0.86 26.27
C GLU A 23 -6.08 -0.97 26.89
N ARG A 24 -6.97 -0.01 26.58
CA ARG A 24 -8.34 0.01 27.13
C ARG A 24 -9.23 -1.09 26.58
N LEU A 25 -9.04 -1.45 25.31
CA LEU A 25 -9.83 -2.48 24.63
C LEU A 25 -9.21 -3.88 24.74
N GLY A 26 -8.01 -4.01 25.31
CA GLY A 26 -7.28 -5.27 25.41
C GLY A 26 -6.98 -5.87 24.04
N THR A 27 -6.51 -5.03 23.11
CA THR A 27 -6.25 -5.42 21.70
C THR A 27 -4.83 -5.04 21.27
N GLU A 28 -4.45 -5.50 20.09
CA GLU A 28 -3.21 -5.21 19.38
C GLU A 28 -3.44 -4.17 18.26
N ILE A 29 -2.35 -3.61 17.73
CA ILE A 29 -2.34 -2.57 16.69
C ILE A 29 -1.69 -3.10 15.41
N VAL A 30 -2.33 -2.88 14.26
CA VAL A 30 -1.75 -3.09 12.93
C VAL A 30 -1.34 -1.73 12.37
N SER A 31 -0.08 -1.58 11.98
CA SER A 31 0.42 -0.33 11.39
C SER A 31 -0.03 -0.19 9.93
N ALA A 32 -0.51 0.99 9.57
CA ALA A 32 -0.84 1.41 8.20
C ALA A 32 0.05 2.59 7.76
N ASP A 33 1.36 2.43 7.94
CA ASP A 33 2.37 3.40 7.52
C ASP A 33 3.39 2.73 6.58
N ALA A 34 3.47 3.26 5.36
CA ALA A 34 4.27 2.67 4.28
C ALA A 34 5.78 2.84 4.49
N ARG A 35 6.20 3.62 5.50
CA ARG A 35 7.60 3.76 5.86
C ARG A 35 7.95 2.94 7.09
N GLN A 36 7.06 2.85 8.07
CA GLN A 36 7.31 2.10 9.31
C GLN A 36 7.37 0.59 9.09
N VAL A 37 6.83 0.07 7.99
CA VAL A 37 6.92 -1.36 7.65
C VAL A 37 8.36 -1.84 7.46
N PHE A 38 9.29 -0.94 7.11
CA PHE A 38 10.67 -1.28 6.77
C PHE A 38 11.66 -1.14 7.94
N ARG A 39 12.49 -2.16 8.16
CA ARG A 39 13.48 -2.23 9.25
C ARG A 39 14.52 -1.12 9.19
N GLU A 40 14.95 -0.76 7.99
CA GLU A 40 16.06 0.16 7.75
C GLU A 40 15.61 1.63 7.90
N MET A 41 14.31 1.91 7.83
CA MET A 41 13.76 3.27 7.91
C MET A 41 13.29 3.63 9.31
N ARG A 42 14.23 3.68 10.27
CA ARG A 42 13.95 4.08 11.66
C ARG A 42 13.99 5.59 11.90
N ILE A 43 14.88 6.30 11.19
CA ILE A 43 15.07 7.75 11.37
C ILE A 43 14.16 8.50 10.38
N GLY A 44 13.41 9.49 10.86
CA GLY A 44 12.54 10.34 10.02
C GLY A 44 11.16 9.77 9.68
N THR A 45 10.82 8.58 10.17
CA THR A 45 9.53 7.90 9.93
C THR A 45 8.55 7.95 11.10
N ALA A 46 8.90 8.71 12.16
CA ALA A 46 8.15 8.75 13.41
C ALA A 46 7.80 7.34 13.94
N HIS A 47 8.75 6.41 13.80
CA HIS A 47 8.64 5.04 14.29
C HIS A 47 8.30 5.06 15.79
N PRO A 48 7.37 4.22 16.27
CA PRO A 48 7.09 4.13 17.70
C PRO A 48 8.38 3.83 18.46
N SER A 49 8.55 4.46 19.62
CA SER A 49 9.70 4.21 20.50
C SER A 49 9.67 2.78 21.06
N ASP A 50 10.80 2.27 21.54
CA ASP A 50 10.83 0.94 22.19
C ASP A 50 9.90 0.88 23.42
N GLU A 51 9.71 2.01 24.12
CA GLU A 51 8.74 2.14 25.20
C GLU A 51 7.30 1.99 24.69
N GLU A 52 6.95 2.66 23.59
CA GLU A 52 5.64 2.55 22.95
C GLU A 52 5.36 1.14 22.42
N LEU A 53 6.36 0.50 21.80
CA LEU A 53 6.29 -0.88 21.32
C LEU A 53 6.18 -1.90 22.45
N GLY A 54 6.74 -1.60 23.62
CA GLY A 54 6.65 -2.46 24.80
C GLY A 54 5.29 -2.45 25.49
N ARG A 55 4.47 -1.42 25.25
CA ARG A 55 3.14 -1.26 25.89
C ARG A 55 2.06 -2.10 25.22
N VAL A 56 2.08 -2.14 23.90
CA VAL A 56 1.09 -2.85 23.07
C VAL A 56 1.80 -3.46 21.88
N ARG A 57 1.40 -4.67 21.50
CA ARG A 57 1.94 -5.33 20.31
C ARG A 57 1.54 -4.57 19.04
N HIS A 58 2.54 -4.17 18.27
CA HIS A 58 2.38 -3.55 16.96
C HIS A 58 2.78 -4.54 15.85
N HIS A 59 1.92 -4.68 14.85
CA HIS A 59 2.16 -5.50 13.66
C HIS A 59 2.56 -4.63 12.48
N LEU A 60 3.30 -5.24 11.53
CA LEU A 60 3.78 -4.59 10.31
C LEU A 60 4.64 -3.33 10.57
N VAL A 61 5.42 -3.37 11.66
CA VAL A 61 6.42 -2.34 12.00
C VAL A 61 7.79 -3.00 11.97
N GLY A 62 8.70 -2.52 11.10
CA GLY A 62 10.04 -3.09 10.94
C GLY A 62 10.02 -4.58 10.57
N THR A 63 9.07 -5.00 9.73
CA THR A 63 8.88 -6.40 9.33
C THR A 63 9.53 -6.73 7.99
N HIS A 64 9.74 -5.74 7.14
CA HIS A 64 10.25 -5.89 5.77
C HIS A 64 11.58 -5.17 5.57
N SER A 65 12.33 -5.53 4.52
CA SER A 65 13.52 -4.78 4.09
C SER A 65 13.17 -3.81 2.96
N ILE A 66 13.81 -2.64 2.94
CA ILE A 66 13.73 -1.72 1.80
C ILE A 66 14.27 -2.30 0.48
N HIS A 67 15.02 -3.40 0.56
CA HIS A 67 15.58 -4.09 -0.61
C HIS A 67 14.58 -5.04 -1.27
N ASP A 68 13.49 -5.37 -0.58
CA ASP A 68 12.46 -6.27 -1.08
C ASP A 68 11.32 -5.44 -1.71
N ALA A 69 10.80 -5.93 -2.83
CA ALA A 69 9.62 -5.31 -3.44
C ALA A 69 8.41 -5.46 -2.50
N TYR A 70 7.90 -4.32 -2.03
CA TYR A 70 6.73 -4.28 -1.15
C TYR A 70 5.76 -3.20 -1.60
N ASN A 71 4.50 -3.58 -1.81
CA ASN A 71 3.47 -2.71 -2.36
C ASN A 71 2.18 -2.77 -1.53
N ALA A 72 1.20 -1.94 -1.88
CA ALA A 72 -0.05 -1.85 -1.13
C ALA A 72 -0.92 -3.11 -1.22
N ALA A 73 -0.84 -3.89 -2.30
CA ALA A 73 -1.56 -5.15 -2.44
C ALA A 73 -0.97 -6.22 -1.50
N THR A 74 0.36 -6.37 -1.49
CA THR A 74 1.06 -7.25 -0.54
C THR A 74 0.74 -6.86 0.91
N TYR A 75 0.83 -5.57 1.23
CA TYR A 75 0.46 -5.06 2.54
C TYR A 75 -1.00 -5.39 2.90
N GLY A 76 -1.95 -5.18 1.98
CA GLY A 76 -3.36 -5.43 2.22
C GLY A 76 -3.63 -6.88 2.58
N ALA A 77 -3.06 -7.82 1.82
CA ALA A 77 -3.19 -9.25 2.08
C ALA A 77 -2.60 -9.66 3.45
N GLU A 78 -1.40 -9.19 3.78
CA GLU A 78 -0.77 -9.48 5.07
C GLU A 78 -1.52 -8.86 6.25
N ALA A 79 -1.94 -7.60 6.12
CA ALA A 79 -2.70 -6.90 7.15
C ALA A 79 -4.04 -7.58 7.42
N LEU A 80 -4.76 -8.01 6.37
CA LEU A 80 -6.02 -8.75 6.51
C LEU A 80 -5.79 -10.09 7.23
N ALA A 81 -4.77 -10.86 6.85
CA ALA A 81 -4.46 -12.11 7.52
C ALA A 81 -4.16 -11.93 9.01
N ILE A 82 -3.44 -10.86 9.38
CA ILE A 82 -3.17 -10.51 10.78
C ILE A 82 -4.45 -10.08 11.50
N ILE A 83 -5.28 -9.25 10.87
CA ILE A 83 -6.54 -8.78 11.44
C ILE A 83 -7.49 -9.95 11.70
N ASP A 84 -7.59 -10.90 10.77
CA ASP A 84 -8.41 -12.10 10.89
C ASP A 84 -7.92 -13.00 12.04
N ASP A 85 -6.60 -13.23 12.16
CA ASP A 85 -6.02 -13.93 13.31
C ASP A 85 -6.36 -13.22 14.63
N LEU A 86 -6.20 -11.90 14.67
CA LEU A 86 -6.48 -11.13 15.88
C LEU A 86 -7.95 -11.20 16.27
N PHE A 87 -8.87 -11.21 15.31
CA PHE A 87 -10.31 -11.35 15.60
C PHE A 87 -10.70 -12.72 16.17
N THR A 88 -9.83 -13.74 16.10
CA THR A 88 -10.05 -14.99 16.84
C THR A 88 -9.86 -14.84 18.36
N ARG A 89 -9.11 -13.81 18.78
CA ARG A 89 -8.73 -13.57 20.19
C ARG A 89 -9.25 -12.26 20.76
N HIS A 90 -9.60 -11.28 19.92
CA HIS A 90 -9.98 -9.93 20.33
C HIS A 90 -11.32 -9.51 19.69
N GLY A 91 -12.17 -8.81 20.45
CA GLY A 91 -13.42 -8.25 19.94
C GLY A 91 -13.23 -7.02 19.04
N TYR A 92 -12.10 -6.33 19.24
CA TYR A 92 -11.68 -5.13 18.51
C TYR A 92 -10.27 -5.35 17.97
N VAL A 93 -9.93 -4.66 16.87
CA VAL A 93 -8.56 -4.53 16.35
C VAL A 93 -8.36 -3.09 15.91
N ILE A 94 -7.15 -2.55 16.07
CA ILE A 94 -6.85 -1.16 15.70
C ILE A 94 -5.92 -1.14 14.49
N LEU A 95 -6.34 -0.45 13.43
CA LEU A 95 -5.49 -0.09 12.30
C LEU A 95 -5.05 1.37 12.46
N CYS A 96 -3.74 1.62 12.60
CA CYS A 96 -3.23 2.98 12.86
C CYS A 96 -2.17 3.39 11.84
N GLY A 97 -2.33 4.54 11.19
CA GLY A 97 -1.32 5.00 10.23
C GLY A 97 -1.73 6.21 9.40
N GLY A 98 -0.79 6.66 8.55
CA GLY A 98 -0.98 7.81 7.65
C GLY A 98 -1.09 7.44 6.17
N SER A 99 -0.82 6.19 5.80
CA SER A 99 -0.85 5.77 4.40
C SER A 99 -2.28 5.49 3.95
N GLY A 100 -2.91 6.48 3.32
CA GLY A 100 -4.27 6.33 2.78
C GLY A 100 -4.43 5.12 1.84
N LEU A 101 -3.39 4.83 1.03
CA LEU A 101 -3.41 3.67 0.14
C LEU A 101 -3.40 2.32 0.89
N TYR A 102 -2.70 2.23 2.02
CA TYR A 102 -2.66 1.03 2.86
C TYR A 102 -3.99 0.83 3.60
N ILE A 103 -4.54 1.92 4.15
CA ILE A 103 -5.86 1.89 4.78
C ILE A 103 -6.91 1.44 3.75
N LYS A 104 -6.85 1.99 2.53
CA LYS A 104 -7.74 1.61 1.44
C LYS A 104 -7.61 0.13 1.08
N ALA A 105 -6.37 -0.39 1.01
CA ALA A 105 -6.09 -1.80 0.76
C ALA A 105 -6.86 -2.74 1.70
N VAL A 106 -6.91 -2.39 2.98
CA VAL A 106 -7.56 -3.20 4.02
C VAL A 106 -9.08 -3.05 3.97
N LEU A 107 -9.59 -1.85 3.70
CA LEU A 107 -11.03 -1.56 3.78
C LEU A 107 -11.79 -1.93 2.50
N GLU A 108 -11.16 -1.76 1.34
CA GLU A 108 -11.80 -1.91 0.03
C GLU A 108 -11.20 -3.08 -0.78
N GLY A 109 -10.06 -3.62 -0.35
CA GLY A 109 -9.27 -4.53 -1.16
C GLY A 109 -8.56 -3.79 -2.31
N PHE A 110 -7.78 -4.56 -3.08
CA PHE A 110 -7.38 -4.18 -4.42
C PHE A 110 -7.90 -5.26 -5.35
N ASP A 111 -8.37 -4.86 -6.54
CA ASP A 111 -8.57 -5.81 -7.63
C ASP A 111 -7.25 -6.57 -7.88
N ASP A 112 -7.32 -7.85 -8.25
CA ASP A 112 -6.15 -8.65 -8.63
C ASP A 112 -5.41 -7.96 -9.78
N ILE A 113 -4.41 -7.14 -9.44
CA ILE A 113 -3.54 -6.55 -10.46
C ILE A 113 -2.49 -7.61 -10.77
N PRO A 114 -2.46 -8.14 -12.00
CA PRO A 114 -1.53 -9.20 -12.34
C PRO A 114 -0.09 -8.76 -12.05
N ASP A 115 0.71 -9.70 -11.55
CA ASP A 115 2.16 -9.51 -11.48
C ASP A 115 2.67 -9.30 -12.90
N VAL A 116 3.12 -8.08 -13.17
CA VAL A 116 3.61 -7.69 -14.50
C VAL A 116 5.07 -8.09 -14.61
N ASP A 117 5.42 -8.78 -15.69
CA ASP A 117 6.80 -9.15 -16.00
C ASP A 117 7.71 -7.91 -15.93
N PRO A 118 8.79 -7.92 -15.10
CA PRO A 118 9.68 -6.78 -14.95
C PRO A 118 10.21 -6.23 -16.29
N SER A 119 10.38 -7.08 -17.30
CA SER A 119 10.84 -6.67 -18.63
C SER A 119 9.84 -5.75 -19.34
N ILE A 120 8.53 -5.90 -19.12
CA ILE A 120 7.50 -5.02 -19.68
C ILE A 120 7.67 -3.62 -19.10
N ARG A 121 7.81 -3.53 -17.77
CA ARG A 121 8.04 -2.28 -17.06
C ARG A 121 9.34 -1.61 -17.52
N GLU A 122 10.43 -2.37 -17.63
CA GLU A 122 11.72 -1.83 -18.09
C GLU A 122 11.64 -1.28 -19.51
N ASN A 123 11.01 -2.02 -20.42
CA ASN A 123 10.80 -1.59 -21.80
C ASN A 123 9.95 -0.33 -21.89
N LEU A 124 8.80 -0.28 -21.20
CA LEU A 124 7.94 0.89 -21.15
C LEU A 124 8.64 2.12 -20.58
N ASN A 125 9.42 1.96 -19.49
CA ASN A 125 10.19 3.06 -18.92
C ASN A 125 11.32 3.53 -19.83
N ARG A 126 11.91 2.65 -20.65
CA ARG A 126 12.91 3.03 -21.65
C ARG A 126 12.26 3.83 -22.77
N GLU A 127 11.15 3.34 -23.33
CA GLU A 127 10.43 4.04 -24.40
C GLU A 127 9.88 5.40 -23.93
N TYR A 128 9.38 5.49 -22.69
CA TYR A 128 8.96 6.76 -22.11
C TYR A 128 10.12 7.77 -21.99
N ARG A 129 11.31 7.31 -21.57
CA ARG A 129 12.49 8.18 -21.48
C ARG A 129 12.92 8.71 -22.86
N GLU A 130 12.77 7.93 -23.91
CA GLU A 130 13.16 8.29 -25.27
C GLU A 130 12.11 9.16 -25.99
N LYS A 131 10.82 8.83 -25.82
CA LYS A 131 9.72 9.38 -26.62
C LYS A 131 8.80 10.33 -25.85
N GLY A 132 8.89 10.35 -24.52
CA GLY A 132 8.15 11.25 -23.65
C GLY A 132 6.68 10.90 -23.44
N LEU A 133 5.97 11.82 -22.77
CA LEU A 133 4.56 11.65 -22.36
C LEU A 133 3.60 11.54 -23.55
N GLY A 134 3.85 12.26 -24.64
CA GLY A 134 3.00 12.23 -25.83
C GLY A 134 2.88 10.83 -26.41
N TRP A 135 3.98 10.07 -26.42
CA TRP A 135 3.98 8.68 -26.86
C TRP A 135 3.18 7.76 -25.92
N LEU A 136 3.28 7.96 -24.59
CA LEU A 136 2.46 7.21 -23.63
C LEU A 136 0.97 7.46 -23.83
N GLN A 137 0.59 8.73 -24.03
CA GLN A 137 -0.79 9.13 -24.28
C GLN A 137 -1.32 8.53 -25.58
N GLU A 138 -0.52 8.53 -26.65
CA GLU A 138 -0.88 7.90 -27.92
C GLU A 138 -1.09 6.39 -27.77
N LYS A 139 -0.15 5.69 -27.12
CA LYS A 139 -0.26 4.24 -26.88
C LYS A 139 -1.48 3.88 -26.04
N MET A 140 -1.79 4.68 -25.02
CA MET A 140 -2.97 4.44 -24.18
C MET A 140 -4.27 4.70 -24.94
N ARG A 141 -4.30 5.72 -25.80
CA ARG A 141 -5.46 6.02 -26.65
C ARG A 141 -5.69 4.95 -27.72
N GLU A 142 -4.63 4.39 -28.29
CA GLU A 142 -4.72 3.26 -29.23
C GLU A 142 -5.24 1.99 -28.56
N LEU A 143 -4.82 1.74 -27.32
CA LEU A 143 -5.14 0.54 -26.57
C LEU A 143 -6.58 0.56 -26.03
N ASP A 144 -6.96 1.64 -25.34
CA ASP A 144 -8.27 1.79 -24.72
C ASP A 144 -8.69 3.27 -24.76
N PRO A 145 -9.35 3.70 -25.87
CA PRO A 145 -9.81 5.07 -26.04
C PRO A 145 -10.77 5.53 -24.93
N ASP A 146 -11.62 4.62 -24.45
CA ASP A 146 -12.67 4.92 -23.47
C ASP A 146 -12.05 5.15 -22.08
N TYR A 147 -11.14 4.27 -21.65
CA TYR A 147 -10.40 4.48 -20.41
C TYR A 147 -9.46 5.70 -20.48
N TYR A 148 -8.82 5.93 -21.63
CA TYR A 148 -7.98 7.13 -21.83
C TYR A 148 -8.77 8.43 -21.63
N ALA A 149 -10.06 8.46 -22.01
CA ALA A 149 -10.91 9.64 -21.87
C ALA A 149 -11.20 10.00 -20.40
N VAL A 150 -11.23 9.02 -19.49
CA VAL A 150 -11.60 9.21 -18.07
C VAL A 150 -10.40 9.21 -17.12
N MET A 151 -9.23 8.74 -17.56
CA MET A 151 -8.03 8.68 -16.71
C MET A 151 -7.28 10.02 -16.61
N GLU A 152 -6.37 10.12 -15.64
CA GLU A 152 -5.49 11.28 -15.49
C GLU A 152 -4.35 11.29 -16.53
N GLN A 153 -4.56 12.03 -17.63
CA GLN A 153 -3.67 12.01 -18.80
C GLN A 153 -2.32 12.71 -18.59
N GLN A 154 -2.18 13.52 -17.54
CA GLN A 154 -0.93 14.24 -17.23
C GLN A 154 -0.04 13.49 -16.23
N ASN A 155 -0.48 12.31 -15.79
CA ASN A 155 0.24 11.49 -14.83
C ASN A 155 0.93 10.31 -15.54
N PRO A 156 2.23 10.43 -15.91
CA PRO A 156 2.93 9.40 -16.67
C PRO A 156 2.97 8.07 -15.92
N GLN A 157 3.05 8.07 -14.59
CA GLN A 157 3.05 6.84 -13.80
C GLN A 157 1.72 6.10 -13.91
N ARG A 158 0.60 6.84 -13.94
CA ARG A 158 -0.73 6.25 -14.09
C ARG A 158 -0.94 5.66 -15.48
N ILE A 159 -0.42 6.31 -16.52
CA ILE A 159 -0.46 5.78 -17.89
C ILE A 159 0.46 4.56 -18.04
N LEU A 160 1.69 4.63 -17.54
CA LEU A 160 2.63 3.50 -17.53
C LEU A 160 2.01 2.29 -16.85
N ARG A 161 1.36 2.47 -15.68
CA ARG A 161 0.72 1.35 -14.97
C ARG A 161 -0.44 0.73 -15.76
N ALA A 162 -1.25 1.55 -16.43
CA ALA A 162 -2.33 1.04 -17.27
C ALA A 162 -1.80 0.22 -18.46
N LEU A 163 -0.75 0.73 -19.13
CA LEU A 163 -0.08 0.04 -20.23
C LEU A 163 0.62 -1.25 -19.78
N GLU A 164 1.24 -1.24 -18.59
CA GLU A 164 1.83 -2.43 -17.97
C GLU A 164 0.80 -3.54 -17.81
N VAL A 165 -0.34 -3.24 -17.18
CA VAL A 165 -1.41 -4.20 -16.90
C VAL A 165 -2.00 -4.75 -18.20
N ALA A 166 -2.31 -3.88 -19.16
CA ALA A 166 -2.91 -4.31 -20.41
C ALA A 166 -1.98 -5.20 -21.25
N ARG A 167 -0.67 -4.90 -21.28
CA ARG A 167 0.32 -5.75 -21.96
C ARG A 167 0.47 -7.12 -21.31
N GLU A 168 0.37 -7.19 -19.99
CA GLU A 168 0.40 -8.47 -19.26
C GLU A 168 -0.88 -9.29 -19.55
N THR A 169 -2.05 -8.66 -19.54
CA THR A 169 -3.32 -9.34 -19.85
C THR A 169 -3.40 -9.85 -21.30
N ASP A 170 -2.90 -9.10 -22.29
CA ASP A 170 -2.80 -9.58 -23.69
C ASP A 170 -1.85 -10.80 -23.80
N ARG A 171 -0.83 -10.88 -22.95
CA ARG A 171 0.12 -11.99 -22.93
C ARG A 171 -0.49 -13.27 -22.34
N GLY A 172 -1.36 -13.14 -21.33
CA GLY A 172 -2.07 -14.27 -20.71
C GLY A 172 -3.24 -14.82 -21.53
N THR A 173 -3.67 -14.11 -22.58
CA THR A 173 -4.79 -14.52 -23.46
C THR A 173 -4.31 -15.21 -24.75
N ARG A 174 -2.99 -15.38 -24.93
CA ARG A 174 -2.35 -16.04 -26.09
C ARG A 174 -1.86 -17.44 -25.79
#